data_AF-A0A352EYS2-F1
#
_entry.id   AF-A0A352EYS2-F1
#
_cell.length_a   1.000
_cell.length_b   1.000
_cell.length_c   1.000
_cell.angle_alpha   90.00
_cell.angle_beta   90.00
_cell.angle_gamma   90.00
#
_symmetry.space_group_name_H-M   'P 1'
#
loop_
_entity.id
_entity.type
_entity.pdbx_description
1 polymer ?
#
loop_
_entity_poly.entity_id
_entity_poly.type
_entity_poly.pdbx_seq_one_letter_code
_entity_poly.pdbx_strand_id
1 'polypeptide(L)' 'MKNDSNENLDALDRKLSILIRLAAYQLAQGKPLMEAAPILRRLGLPASEIATVFDSTTNTVNVMVSKGKKKKLK' A
#
# COMPACT_ATOMS: atom_id res chain seq x y z
N MET A 1 -27.82 22.53 7.58
CA MET A 1 -27.12 22.24 6.31
C MET A 1 -25.64 21.93 6.57
N LYS A 2 -25.30 20.84 7.29
CA LYS A 2 -23.91 20.50 7.66
C LYS A 2 -23.49 19.05 7.35
N ASN A 3 -24.33 18.21 6.74
CA ASN A 3 -24.02 16.78 6.53
C ASN A 3 -23.62 16.40 5.11
N ASP A 4 -24.26 16.97 4.08
CA ASP A 4 -24.06 16.52 2.69
C ASP A 4 -22.61 16.66 2.21
N SER A 5 -21.90 17.71 2.63
CA SER A 5 -20.49 17.91 2.24
C SER A 5 -19.56 16.88 2.87
N ASN A 6 -19.80 16.48 4.12
CA ASN A 6 -18.95 15.50 4.80
C ASN A 6 -19.19 14.09 4.24
N GLU A 7 -20.46 13.73 3.97
CA GLU A 7 -20.78 12.44 3.35
C GLU A 7 -20.17 12.30 1.96
N ASN A 8 -20.18 13.38 1.17
CA ASN A 8 -19.54 13.41 -0.14
C ASN A 8 -18.01 13.29 -0.06
N LEU A 9 -17.38 13.92 0.93
CA LEU A 9 -15.94 13.78 1.16
C LEU A 9 -15.57 12.36 1.59
N ASP A 10 -16.34 11.75 2.48
CA ASP A 10 -16.13 10.36 2.91
C ASP A 10 -16.31 9.37 1.74
N ALA A 11 -17.32 9.59 0.91
CA ALA A 11 -17.55 8.78 -0.29
C ALA A 11 -16.40 8.93 -1.30
N LEU A 12 -15.86 10.15 -1.45
CA LEU A 12 -14.72 10.43 -2.31
C LEU A 12 -13.45 9.76 -1.78
N ASP A 13 -13.18 9.84 -0.48
CA ASP A 13 -12.03 9.21 0.17
C ASP A 13 -12.04 7.69 0.00
N ARG A 14 -13.21 7.05 0.16
CA ARG A 14 -13.38 5.60 -0.10
C ARG A 14 -13.05 5.24 -1.56
N LYS A 15 -13.55 6.02 -2.53
CA LYS A 15 -13.29 5.79 -3.96
C LYS A 15 -11.80 5.95 -4.28
N LEU A 16 -11.15 7.00 -3.74
CA LEU A 16 -9.71 7.22 -3.88
C LEU A 16 -8.90 6.08 -3.27
N SER A 17 -9.26 5.61 -2.07
CA SER A 17 -8.61 4.49 -1.42
C SER A 17 -8.69 3.21 -2.26
N ILE A 18 -9.84 2.92 -2.88
CA ILE A 18 -9.99 1.78 -3.81
C ILE A 18 -9.07 1.93 -5.03
N LEU A 19 -8.99 3.12 -5.64
CA LEU A 19 -8.13 3.37 -6.80
C LEU A 19 -6.64 3.21 -6.45
N ILE A 20 -6.22 3.71 -5.29
CA ILE A 20 -4.84 3.56 -4.80
C ILE A 20 -4.50 2.07 -4.62
N ARG A 21 -5.42 1.29 -4.05
CA ARG A 21 -5.25 -0.16 -3.87
C ARG A 21 -5.17 -0.92 -5.19
N LEU A 22 -5.99 -0.56 -6.18
CA LEU A 22 -5.95 -1.16 -7.52
C LEU A 22 -4.64 -0.85 -8.27
N ALA A 23 -4.20 0.41 -8.25
CA ALA A 23 -2.93 0.81 -8.85
C ALA A 23 -1.73 0.12 -8.18
N ALA A 24 -1.75 0.02 -6.85
CA ALA A 24 -0.78 -0.73 -6.08
C ALA A 24 -0.75 -2.22 -6.48
N TYR A 25 -1.90 -2.85 -6.63
CA TYR A 25 -2.00 -4.24 -7.07
C TYR A 25 -1.36 -4.45 -8.45
N GLN A 26 -1.65 -3.57 -9.42
CA GLN A 26 -1.03 -3.63 -10.75
C GLN A 26 0.50 -3.48 -10.72
N LEU A 27 1.02 -2.58 -9.88
CA LEU A 27 2.48 -2.38 -9.75
C LEU A 27 3.21 -3.52 -9.04
N ALA A 28 2.48 -4.25 -8.21
CA ALA A 28 2.92 -5.38 -7.41
C ALA A 28 2.82 -6.72 -8.17
N GLN A 29 1.93 -6.80 -9.17
CA GLN A 29 1.67 -8.02 -9.91
C GLN A 29 2.95 -8.56 -10.56
N GLY A 30 3.21 -9.86 -10.36
CA GLY A 30 4.39 -10.55 -10.91
C GLY A 30 5.71 -10.22 -10.21
N LYS A 31 5.72 -9.35 -9.20
CA LYS A 31 6.94 -9.03 -8.42
C LYS A 31 6.97 -9.79 -7.10
N PRO A 32 8.15 -10.28 -6.67
CA PRO A 32 8.28 -10.83 -5.34
C PRO A 32 8.06 -9.74 -4.28
N LEU A 33 7.53 -10.13 -3.11
CA LEU A 33 7.25 -9.23 -2.00
C LEU A 33 8.45 -8.33 -1.64
N MET A 34 9.67 -8.84 -1.74
CA MET A 34 10.90 -8.10 -1.47
C MET A 34 11.06 -6.85 -2.35
N GLU A 35 10.62 -6.91 -3.61
CA GLU A 35 10.72 -5.82 -4.58
C GLU A 35 9.50 -4.91 -4.54
N ALA A 36 8.31 -5.48 -4.35
CA ALA A 36 7.07 -4.74 -4.32
C ALA A 36 6.88 -3.95 -3.01
N ALA A 37 7.18 -4.54 -1.85
CA ALA A 37 6.89 -3.92 -0.55
C ALA A 37 7.51 -2.52 -0.35
N PRO A 38 8.78 -2.25 -0.72
CA PRO A 38 9.35 -0.91 -0.63
C PRO A 38 8.65 0.12 -1.53
N ILE A 39 8.22 -0.30 -2.73
CA ILE A 39 7.53 0.56 -3.69
C ILE A 39 6.15 0.91 -3.16
N LEU A 40 5.38 -0.09 -2.73
CA LEU A 40 4.05 0.08 -2.17
C LEU A 40 4.06 0.93 -0.90
N ARG A 41 5.05 0.75 -0.02
CA ARG A 41 5.19 1.60 1.15
C ARG A 41 5.42 3.07 0.80
N ARG A 42 6.22 3.34 -0.23
CA ARG A 42 6.47 4.71 -0.71
C ARG A 42 5.22 5.34 -1.35
N LEU A 43 4.33 4.52 -1.89
CA LEU A 43 3.03 4.95 -2.42
C LEU A 43 1.96 5.15 -1.33
N GLY A 44 2.33 5.03 -0.06
CA GLY A 44 1.45 5.33 1.08
C GLY A 44 0.67 4.12 1.60
N LEU A 45 0.78 2.94 1.00
CA LEU A 45 0.07 1.76 1.51
C LEU A 45 0.61 1.37 2.90
N PRO A 46 -0.26 1.05 3.88
CA PRO A 46 0.16 0.52 5.17
C PRO A 46 0.72 -0.89 5.05
N ALA A 47 1.62 -1.26 5.97
CA ALA A 47 2.23 -2.59 5.96
C ALA A 47 1.21 -3.72 6.15
N SER A 48 0.09 -3.45 6.84
CA SER A 48 -1.05 -4.36 6.98
C SER A 48 -1.74 -4.64 5.64
N GLU A 49 -2.00 -3.61 4.84
CA GLU A 49 -2.63 -3.79 3.52
C GLU A 49 -1.71 -4.53 2.54
N ILE A 50 -0.41 -4.23 2.56
CA ILE A 50 0.57 -4.98 1.77
C ILE A 50 0.60 -6.44 2.21
N ALA A 51 0.54 -6.72 3.51
CA ALA A 51 0.52 -8.08 4.04
C ALA A 51 -0.72 -8.85 3.55
N THR A 52 -1.89 -8.21 3.49
CA THR A 52 -3.12 -8.82 2.93
C THR A 52 -2.96 -9.16 1.44
N VAL A 53 -2.38 -8.26 0.64
CA VAL A 53 -2.22 -8.48 -0.82
C VAL A 53 -1.25 -9.64 -1.13
N PHE A 54 -0.24 -9.83 -0.29
CA PHE A 54 0.82 -10.82 -0.48
C PHE A 54 0.69 -12.08 0.38
N ASP A 55 -0.47 -12.26 1.05
CA ASP A 55 -0.71 -13.35 1.99
C ASP A 55 0.46 -13.56 2.97
N SER A 56 0.80 -12.50 3.70
CA SER A 56 1.94 -12.46 4.60
C SER A 56 1.63 -11.74 5.91
N THR A 57 2.66 -11.51 6.72
CA THR A 57 2.52 -10.75 7.99
C THR A 57 3.07 -9.34 7.84
N THR A 58 2.51 -8.40 8.63
CA THR A 58 3.02 -7.03 8.75
C THR A 58 4.51 -7.00 9.09
N ASN A 59 4.98 -7.93 9.93
CA ASN A 59 6.39 -8.06 10.29
C ASN A 59 7.26 -8.42 9.09
N THR A 60 6.83 -9.39 8.28
CA THR A 60 7.51 -9.77 7.04
C THR A 60 7.64 -8.56 6.11
N VAL A 61 6.56 -7.81 5.92
CA VAL A 61 6.57 -6.59 5.09
C VAL A 61 7.58 -5.57 5.61
N ASN A 62 7.58 -5.27 6.91
CA ASN A 62 8.51 -4.32 7.51
C ASN A 62 9.99 -4.74 7.34
N VAL A 63 10.27 -6.04 7.47
CA VAL A 63 11.60 -6.60 7.20
C VAL A 63 11.98 -6.42 5.73
N MET A 64 11.07 -6.72 4.79
CA MET A 64 11.33 -6.57 3.35
C MET A 64 11.57 -5.12 2.94
N VAL A 65 10.77 -4.19 3.48
CA VAL A 65 10.97 -2.75 3.28
C VAL A 65 12.35 -2.32 3.77
N SER A 66 12.77 -2.79 4.95
CA SER A 66 14.07 -2.47 5.54
C SER A 66 15.23 -3.04 4.73
N LYS A 67 15.10 -4.27 4.22
CA LYS A 67 16.08 -4.91 3.33
C LYS A 67 16.20 -4.15 2.01
N GLY A 68 15.08 -3.75 1.41
CA GLY A 68 15.04 -2.97 0.17
C GLY A 68 15.72 -1.60 0.30
N LYS A 69 15.58 -0.92 1.44
CA LYS A 69 16.29 0.34 1.71
C LYS A 69 17.81 0.14 1.78
N LYS A 70 18.28 -0.91 2.46
CA LYS A 70 19.72 -1.22 2.59
C LYS A 70 20.37 -1.60 1.25
N LYS A 71 19.64 -2.26 0.35
CA LYS A 71 20.15 -2.65 -0.98
C LYS A 71 20.39 -1.45 -1.91
N LYS A 72 19.75 -0.30 -1.69
CA LYS A 72 20.01 0.96 -2.43
C LYS A 72 21.19 1.78 -1.90
N LEU A 73 21.69 1.45 -0.71
CA LEU A 73 22.80 2.14 -0.04
C LEU A 73 24.17 1.47 -0.31
N LYS A 74 24.19 0.41 -1.12
CA LYS A 74 25.39 -0.22 -1.68
C LYS A 74 25.39 -0.02 -3.18
#